data_AF-A0A958VM19-F1
#
_entry.id   AF-A0A958VM19-F1
#
_cell.length_a   1.000
_cell.length_b   1.000
_cell.length_c   1.000
_cell.angle_alpha   90.00
_cell.angle_beta   90.00
_cell.angle_gamma   90.00
#
_symmetry.space_group_name_H-M   'P 1'
#
loop_
_entity.id
_entity.type
_entity.pdbx_description
1 polymer ?
#
loop_
_entity_poly.entity_id
_entity_poly.type
_entity_poly.pdbx_seq_one_letter_code
_entity_poly.pdbx_strand_id
1 'polypeptide(L)' 'MLYIVPTPIGNLQDMTYRAVEILNTVALILAEDTRQSARLTQHYDIHTPMRSFHQHNEHKSLEGILSQLRDGISMALI' A
#
# COMPACT_ATOMS: atom_id res chain seq x y z
N MET A 1 0.77 10.23 -7.27
CA MET A 1 -0.25 9.35 -7.91
C MET A 1 -0.67 8.27 -6.92
N LEU A 2 -1.97 7.99 -6.78
CA LEU A 2 -2.47 6.97 -5.86
C LEU A 2 -3.00 5.76 -6.64
N TYR A 3 -2.49 4.57 -6.33
CA TYR A 3 -2.98 3.30 -6.84
C TYR A 3 -3.87 2.63 -5.81
N ILE A 4 -5.03 2.14 -6.24
CA ILE A 4 -5.89 1.28 -5.42
C ILE A 4 -5.61 -0.16 -5.85
N VAL A 5 -5.02 -0.95 -4.95
CA VAL A 5 -4.54 -2.29 -5.26
C VAL A 5 -5.32 -3.29 -4.41
N PRO A 6 -6.21 -4.11 -5.01
CA PRO A 6 -6.93 -5.12 -4.26
C PRO A 6 -5.97 -6.22 -3.78
N THR A 7 -6.18 -6.69 -2.55
CA THR A 7 -5.47 -7.83 -1.97
C THR A 7 -6.33 -9.09 -2.00
N PRO A 8 -5.73 -10.29 -2.06
CA PRO A 8 -6.50 -11.53 -2.06
C PRO A 8 -7.20 -11.77 -0.73
N ILE A 9 -8.40 -12.32 -0.79
CA ILE A 9 -9.22 -12.65 0.38
C ILE A 9 -8.86 -14.00 1.03
N GLY A 10 -7.73 -14.60 0.66
CA GLY A 10 -7.24 -15.83 1.28
C GLY A 10 -6.14 -16.53 0.48
N ASN A 11 -6.34 -16.72 -0.83
CA ASN A 11 -5.33 -17.35 -1.67
C ASN A 11 -4.35 -16.32 -2.23
N LEU A 12 -3.09 -16.36 -1.76
CA LEU A 12 -2.09 -15.40 -2.20
C LEU A 12 -1.91 -15.38 -3.72
N GLN A 13 -2.07 -16.52 -4.39
CA GLN A 13 -1.91 -16.67 -5.85
C GLN A 13 -2.95 -15.89 -6.68
N ASP A 14 -4.01 -15.36 -6.06
CA ASP A 14 -5.00 -14.53 -6.76
C ASP A 14 -4.49 -13.09 -6.98
N MET A 15 -3.30 -12.74 -6.47
CA MET A 15 -2.64 -11.48 -6.83
C MET A 15 -2.34 -11.44 -8.33
N THR A 16 -2.63 -10.28 -8.93
CA THR A 16 -2.25 -10.04 -10.32
C THR A 16 -0.77 -9.63 -10.40
N TYR A 17 -0.09 -9.96 -11.50
CA TYR A 17 1.28 -9.48 -11.75
C TYR A 17 1.40 -7.96 -11.64
N ARG A 18 0.40 -7.24 -12.17
CA ARG A 18 0.36 -5.77 -12.09
C ARG A 18 0.28 -5.26 -10.65
N ALA A 19 -0.45 -5.94 -9.78
CA ALA A 19 -0.52 -5.55 -8.37
C ALA A 19 0.85 -5.67 -7.70
N VAL A 20 1.56 -6.78 -7.92
CA VAL A 20 2.92 -7.00 -7.40
C VAL A 20 3.89 -5.96 -7.96
N GLU A 21 3.81 -5.64 -9.25
CA GLU A 21 4.63 -4.62 -9.90
C GLU A 21 4.39 -3.22 -9.29
N ILE A 22 3.13 -2.82 -9.13
CA ILE A 22 2.78 -1.53 -8.51
C ILE A 22 3.32 -1.47 -7.09
N LEU A 23 3.11 -2.50 -6.27
CA LEU A 23 3.57 -2.51 -4.88
C LEU A 23 5.09 -2.46 -4.75
N ASN A 24 5.85 -2.96 -5.73
CA ASN A 24 7.31 -2.84 -5.78
C ASN A 24 7.83 -1.48 -6.29
N THR A 25 7.00 -0.70 -6.98
CA THR A 25 7.44 0.54 -7.67
C THR A 25 6.99 1.81 -6.99
N VAL A 26 5.92 1.77 -6.21
CA VAL A 26 5.47 2.93 -5.43
C VAL A 26 6.45 3.26 -4.30
N ALA A 27 6.49 4.53 -3.87
CA ALA A 27 7.38 4.95 -2.79
C ALA A 27 6.87 4.55 -1.40
N LEU A 28 5.56 4.33 -1.25
CA LEU A 28 4.92 4.00 0.02
C LEU A 28 3.67 3.14 -0.19
N ILE A 29 3.50 2.13 0.65
CA ILE A 29 2.26 1.35 0.77
C ILE A 29 1.48 1.85 1.99
N LEU A 30 0.24 2.22 1.79
CA LEU A 30 -0.74 2.53 2.81
C LEU A 30 -1.58 1.28 3.03
N ALA A 31 -1.61 0.76 4.26
CA ALA A 31 -2.32 -0.47 4.59
C ALA A 31 -3.26 -0.26 5.78
N GLU A 32 -4.45 -0.86 5.73
CA GLU A 32 -5.37 -0.84 6.88
C GLU A 32 -4.80 -1.62 8.08
N ASP A 33 -4.38 -2.87 7.86
CA ASP A 33 -3.65 -3.68 8.84
C ASP A 33 -2.26 -4.06 8.30
N THR A 34 -1.22 -3.45 8.85
CA THR A 34 0.17 -3.69 8.46
C THR A 34 0.66 -5.09 8.79
N ARG A 35 0.03 -5.81 9.73
CA ARG A 35 0.43 -7.18 10.10
C ARG A 35 -0.03 -8.20 9.06
N GLN A 36 -1.24 -8.04 8.52
CA GLN A 36 -1.73 -8.87 7.42
C GLN A 36 -0.97 -8.55 6.14
N SER A 37 -0.82 -7.26 5.84
CA SER A 37 -0.11 -6.79 4.66
C SER A 37 1.36 -7.21 4.65
N ALA A 38 2.02 -7.31 5.81
CA ALA A 38 3.39 -7.81 5.91
C ALA A 38 3.55 -9.25 5.41
N ARG A 39 2.55 -10.12 5.59
CA ARG A 39 2.59 -11.50 5.08
C ARG A 39 2.51 -11.51 3.55
N LEU A 40 1.65 -10.66 2.99
CA LEU A 40 1.50 -10.51 1.54
C LEU A 40 2.79 -9.96 0.93
N THR A 41 3.35 -8.88 1.49
CA THR A 41 4.58 -8.28 0.96
C THR A 41 5.77 -9.23 1.10
N GLN A 42 5.89 -9.96 2.21
CA GLN A 42 6.94 -10.96 2.39
C GLN A 42 6.83 -12.13 1.40
N HIS A 43 5.62 -12.61 1.12
CA HIS A 43 5.42 -13.69 0.15
C HIS A 43 5.85 -13.30 -1.27
N TYR A 44 5.66 -12.02 -1.63
CA TYR A 44 5.99 -11.47 -2.95
C TYR A 44 7.33 -10.74 -3.00
N ASP A 45 8.14 -10.82 -1.94
CA ASP A 45 9.44 -10.16 -1.82
C ASP A 45 9.39 -8.63 -2.04
N ILE A 46 8.29 -7.99 -1.60
CA ILE A 46 8.07 -6.54 -1.71
C ILE A 46 8.73 -5.84 -0.53
N HIS A 47 9.67 -4.95 -0.83
CA HIS A 47 10.48 -4.21 0.16
C HIS A 47 10.02 -2.77 0.39
N THR A 48 9.01 -2.30 -0.34
CA THR A 48 8.47 -0.95 -0.25
C THR A 48 8.02 -0.66 1.18
N PRO A 49 8.38 0.50 1.77
CA PRO A 49 7.98 0.83 3.12
C PRO A 49 6.45 0.90 3.22
N MET A 50 5.95 0.47 4.37
CA MET A 50 4.52 0.40 4.64
C MET A 50 4.15 1.25 5.85
N ARG A 51 3.02 1.94 5.78
CA ARG A 51 2.45 2.77 6.85
C ARG A 51 1.00 2.39 7.07
N SER A 52 0.57 2.37 8.33
CA SER A 52 -0.84 2.12 8.62
C SER A 52 -1.70 3.34 8.27
N PHE A 53 -2.83 3.08 7.62
CA PHE A 53 -3.82 4.08 7.23
C PHE A 53 -5.22 3.56 7.59
N HIS A 54 -5.66 3.93 8.79
CA HIS A 54 -6.93 3.47 9.38
C HIS A 54 -7.65 4.62 10.08
N GLN A 55 -8.98 4.49 10.16
CA GLN A 55 -9.98 5.53 10.47
C GLN A 55 -9.68 6.42 11.69
N HIS A 56 -8.94 5.93 12.68
CA HIS A 56 -8.61 6.70 13.90
C HIS A 56 -7.45 7.70 13.72
N ASN A 57 -6.73 7.65 12.59
CA ASN A 57 -5.54 8.47 12.34
C ASN A 57 -5.62 9.29 11.04
N GLU A 58 -6.80 9.32 10.39
CA GLU A 58 -7.00 9.95 9.08
C GLU A 58 -6.75 11.45 9.11
N HIS A 59 -7.36 12.20 10.04
CA HIS A 59 -7.24 13.67 10.01
C HIS A 59 -5.80 14.19 10.19
N LYS A 60 -4.96 13.50 10.97
CA LYS A 60 -3.56 13.91 11.17
C LYS A 60 -2.64 13.44 10.04
N SER A 61 -2.96 12.33 9.38
CA SER A 61 -2.09 11.71 8.37
C SER A 61 -2.45 12.12 6.95
N LEU A 62 -3.71 12.50 6.71
CA LEU A 62 -4.26 12.80 5.39
C LEU A 62 -3.58 14.02 4.76
N GLU A 63 -3.35 15.10 5.49
CA GLU A 63 -2.70 16.30 4.95
C GLU A 63 -1.29 16.00 4.42
N GLY A 64 -0.51 15.23 5.17
CA GLY A 64 0.84 14.81 4.76
C GLY A 64 0.81 13.92 3.51
N ILE A 65 -0.12 12.97 3.44
CA ILE A 65 -0.31 12.10 2.27
C ILE A 65 -0.72 12.92 1.05
N LEU A 66 -1.68 13.84 1.20
CA LEU A 66 -2.13 14.71 0.11
C LEU A 66 -1.01 15.62 -0.40
N SER A 67 -0.17 16.17 0.48
CA SER A 67 1.01 16.93 0.08
C SER A 67 1.95 16.08 -0.77
N GLN A 68 2.32 14.90 -0.28
CA GLN A 68 3.23 13.99 -1.00
C GLN A 68 2.65 13.56 -2.35
N LEU A 69 1.35 13.28 -2.43
CA LEU A 69 0.68 12.96 -3.69
C LEU A 69 0.72 14.12 -4.69
N ARG A 70 0.56 15.37 -4.22
CA ARG A 70 0.69 16.59 -5.03
C ARG A 70 2.12 16.84 -5.50
N ASP A 71 3.11 16.46 -4.68
CA ASP A 71 4.53 16.50 -5.02
C ASP A 71 4.96 15.40 -6.00
N GLY A 72 4.02 14.59 -6.49
CA GLY A 72 4.26 13.57 -7.50
C GLY A 72 4.66 12.21 -6.93
N ILE A 73 4.73 12.06 -5.60
CA ILE A 73 5.07 10.78 -4.96
C ILE A 73 3.98 9.76 -5.29
N SER A 74 4.40 8.57 -5.72
CA SER A 74 3.52 7.44 -6.00
C SER A 74 3.28 6.63 -4.74
N MET A 75 2.03 6.27 -4.48
CA MET A 75 1.63 5.45 -3.33
C MET A 75 0.62 4.40 -3.75
N ALA A 76 0.56 3.29 -3.03
CA ALA A 76 -0.50 2.28 -3.16
C ALA A 76 -1.31 2.20 -1.88
N LEU A 77 -2.63 2.03 -2.01
CA LEU A 77 -3.53 1.66 -0.93
C LEU A 77 -3.92 0.19 -1.11
N ILE A 78 -3.72 -0.61 -0.05
CA ILE A 78 -4.03 -2.05 0.01
C ILE A 78 -4.88 -2.41 1.23
#